data_AF-A0A1G2G0H9-F1
#
_entry.id   AF-A0A1G2G0H9-F1
#
_cell.length_a   1.000
_cell.length_b   1.000
_cell.length_c   1.000
_cell.angle_alpha   90.00
_cell.angle_beta   90.00
_cell.angle_gamma   90.00
#
_symmetry.space_group_name_H-M   'P 1'
#
loop_
_entity.id
_entity.type
_entity.pdbx_description
1 polymer ?
#
loop_
_entity_poly.entity_id
_entity_poly.type
_entity_poly.pdbx_seq_one_letter_code
_entity_poly.pdbx_strand_id
1 'polypeptide(L)'
;MHLAPDMKSYVLGALMLGASSLFWFSVGKMAGAFSWHDTFGILSVVSLTCYLVVASLALILYQERRLFVGVVAIGFVPFFLSIPFRLEYVLLVLLALLAASRSFSSVKDELHNHLAFRVSPPLRRGLPILLTVFSLILASVYYFTTGASMSVSGKDLLPKSLFNLIVKTTEPNILQLVLPGFNHLITVDEYIRETLRRDASGSFDVLSPAQQAELLQHARTQLFEDFNLQVGGDELLSDAFYQAIIAKSEHLLEPYKRSIPFAFAIALFLFLRTVAFPYSWLVICTSWGIMRLLIHLRVVEIQEVQRPQEFVTWRHIG
;
A
#
# COMPACT_ATOMS: atom_id res chain seq x y z
N MET A 1 -24.54 38.29 7.91
CA MET A 1 -24.41 38.40 6.44
C MET A 1 -24.93 37.10 5.84
N HIS A 2 -26.16 37.07 5.32
CA HIS A 2 -26.75 35.86 4.71
C HIS A 2 -26.21 35.70 3.29
N LEU A 3 -25.28 34.78 3.08
CA LEU A 3 -24.80 34.41 1.75
C LEU A 3 -25.93 33.69 0.98
N ALA A 4 -26.11 34.02 -0.29
CA ALA A 4 -27.02 33.31 -1.19
C ALA A 4 -26.69 31.79 -1.19
N PRO A 5 -27.70 30.91 -1.32
CA PRO A 5 -27.50 29.46 -1.29
C PRO A 5 -26.46 28.98 -2.30
N ASP A 6 -26.41 29.58 -3.48
CA ASP A 6 -25.43 29.27 -4.52
C ASP A 6 -24.00 29.60 -4.07
N MET A 7 -23.81 30.75 -3.39
CA MET A 7 -22.51 31.17 -2.88
C MET A 7 -21.96 30.18 -1.84
N LYS A 8 -22.80 29.60 -0.98
CA LYS A 8 -22.37 28.59 0.00
C LYS A 8 -21.86 27.32 -0.70
N SER A 9 -22.53 26.91 -1.78
CA SER A 9 -22.10 25.76 -2.59
C SER A 9 -20.74 25.99 -3.25
N TYR A 10 -20.48 27.19 -3.76
CA TYR A 10 -19.17 27.55 -4.33
C TYR A 10 -18.04 27.57 -3.29
N VAL A 11 -18.29 28.07 -2.08
CA VAL A 11 -17.30 28.04 -0.98
C VAL A 11 -16.93 26.59 -0.63
N LEU A 12 -17.92 25.71 -0.50
CA LEU A 12 -17.67 24.30 -0.22
C LEU A 12 -16.89 23.62 -1.35
N GLY A 13 -17.18 24.00 -2.59
CA GLY A 13 -16.45 23.53 -3.77
C GLY A 13 -15.00 23.98 -3.76
N ALA A 14 -14.73 25.25 -3.46
CA ALA A 14 -13.38 25.79 -3.34
C ALA A 14 -12.58 25.09 -2.23
N LEU A 15 -13.19 24.82 -1.07
CA LEU A 15 -12.57 24.05 0.01
C LEU A 15 -12.24 22.63 -0.43
N MET A 16 -13.15 21.98 -1.17
CA MET A 16 -12.94 20.63 -1.70
C MET A 16 -11.78 20.60 -2.70
N LEU A 17 -11.70 21.57 -3.61
CA LEU A 17 -10.60 21.70 -4.57
C LEU A 17 -9.25 21.96 -3.87
N GLY A 18 -9.23 22.83 -2.86
CA GLY A 18 -8.02 23.11 -2.07
C GLY A 18 -7.51 21.86 -1.35
N ALA A 19 -8.40 21.14 -0.66
CA ALA A 19 -8.06 19.90 0.03
C ALA A 19 -7.61 18.80 -0.95
N SER A 20 -8.26 18.68 -2.11
CA SER A 20 -7.88 17.73 -3.16
C SER A 20 -6.50 18.05 -3.75
N SER A 21 -6.22 19.32 -3.99
CA SER A 21 -4.93 19.78 -4.51
C SER A 21 -3.79 19.46 -3.54
N LEU A 22 -3.98 19.75 -2.26
CA LEU A 22 -3.01 19.44 -1.21
C LEU A 22 -2.79 17.93 -1.08
N PHE A 23 -3.85 17.13 -1.17
CA PHE A 23 -3.77 15.68 -1.15
C PHE A 23 -2.94 15.13 -2.29
N TRP A 24 -3.27 15.48 -3.53
CA TRP A 24 -2.56 14.94 -4.69
C TRP A 24 -1.10 15.41 -4.77
N PHE A 25 -0.83 16.66 -4.37
CA PHE A 25 0.54 17.15 -4.26
C PHE A 25 1.36 16.32 -3.25
N SER A 26 0.79 16.03 -2.08
CA SER A 26 1.44 15.26 -1.03
C SER A 26 1.70 13.82 -1.45
N VAL A 27 0.72 13.19 -2.12
CA VAL A 27 0.86 11.84 -2.69
C VAL A 27 1.92 11.81 -3.79
N GLY A 28 1.96 12.81 -4.68
CA GLY A 28 2.98 12.90 -5.72
C GLY A 28 4.41 13.00 -5.15
N LYS A 29 4.60 13.79 -4.08
CA LYS A 29 5.89 13.87 -3.37
C LYS A 29 6.25 12.56 -2.66
N MET A 30 5.29 11.93 -2.00
CA MET A 30 5.48 10.63 -1.34
C MET A 30 5.88 9.53 -2.33
N ALA A 31 5.25 9.51 -3.52
CA ALA A 31 5.56 8.53 -4.57
C ALA A 31 6.99 8.68 -5.13
N GLY A 32 7.55 9.89 -5.12
CA GLY A 32 8.90 10.16 -5.61
C GLY A 32 10.04 9.82 -4.65
N ALA A 33 9.81 9.86 -3.33
CA ALA A 33 10.85 9.68 -2.30
C ALA A 33 10.69 8.41 -1.43
N PHE A 34 9.50 7.80 -1.41
CA PHE A 34 9.13 6.56 -0.72
C PHE A 34 9.74 6.31 0.67
N SER A 35 9.81 7.34 1.50
CA SER A 35 10.13 7.28 2.94
C SER A 35 8.85 7.49 3.75
N TRP A 36 8.31 6.41 4.34
CA TRP A 36 7.06 6.44 5.13
C TRP A 36 7.13 7.28 6.41
N HIS A 37 8.33 7.63 6.86
CA HIS A 37 8.56 8.49 8.02
C HIS A 37 8.59 9.98 7.68
N ASP A 38 8.44 10.33 6.40
CA ASP A 38 8.53 11.72 5.98
C ASP A 38 7.23 12.48 6.26
N THR A 39 7.38 13.76 6.56
CA THR A 39 6.31 14.74 6.78
C THR A 39 5.21 14.68 5.71
N PHE A 40 5.56 14.29 4.47
CA PHE A 40 4.62 14.13 3.36
C PHE A 40 3.65 12.96 3.49
N GLY A 41 4.02 11.87 4.19
CA GLY A 41 3.11 10.76 4.47
C GLY A 41 1.97 11.19 5.40
N ILE A 42 2.32 11.87 6.49
CA ILE A 42 1.34 12.43 7.44
C ILE A 42 0.46 13.48 6.75
N LEU A 43 1.08 14.38 5.97
CA LEU A 43 0.35 15.41 5.23
C LEU A 43 -0.66 14.80 4.25
N SER A 44 -0.31 13.70 3.57
CA SER A 44 -1.21 12.97 2.66
C SER A 44 -2.43 12.41 3.40
N VAL A 45 -2.26 11.82 4.57
CA VAL A 45 -3.37 11.29 5.37
C VAL A 45 -4.27 12.40 5.91
N VAL A 46 -3.69 13.50 6.40
CA VAL A 46 -4.44 14.66 6.92
C VAL A 46 -5.23 15.34 5.80
N SER A 47 -4.59 15.58 4.65
CA SER A 47 -5.24 16.21 3.49
C SER A 47 -6.32 15.32 2.87
N LEU A 48 -6.10 13.99 2.80
CA LEU A 48 -7.15 13.03 2.40
C LEU A 48 -8.35 13.10 3.33
N THR A 49 -8.10 13.15 4.64
CA THR A 49 -9.16 13.24 5.66
C THR A 49 -9.95 14.52 5.50
N CYS A 50 -9.26 15.66 5.33
CA CYS A 50 -9.90 16.94 5.06
C CYS A 50 -10.74 16.89 3.78
N TYR A 51 -10.17 16.36 2.69
CA TYR A 51 -10.87 16.22 1.41
C TYR A 51 -12.14 15.37 1.53
N LEU A 52 -12.07 14.20 2.17
CA LEU A 52 -13.21 13.30 2.31
C LEU A 52 -14.28 13.85 3.25
N VAL A 53 -13.90 14.59 4.29
CA VAL A 53 -14.85 15.27 5.17
C VAL A 53 -15.60 16.36 4.40
N VAL A 54 -14.89 17.21 3.65
CA VAL A 54 -15.52 18.25 2.82
C VAL A 54 -16.39 17.63 1.73
N ALA A 55 -15.92 16.57 1.06
CA ALA A 55 -16.70 15.83 0.07
C ALA A 55 -17.95 15.18 0.67
N SER A 56 -17.87 14.67 1.91
CA SER A 56 -19.03 14.11 2.63
C SER A 56 -20.07 15.18 2.95
N LEU A 57 -19.64 16.37 3.37
CA LEU A 57 -20.53 17.51 3.54
C LEU A 57 -21.15 17.93 2.20
N ALA A 58 -20.38 17.94 1.11
CA ALA A 58 -20.87 18.27 -0.23
C ALA A 58 -21.90 17.26 -0.74
N LEU A 59 -21.69 15.95 -0.50
CA LEU A 59 -22.67 14.90 -0.83
C LEU A 59 -24.04 15.17 -0.18
N ILE A 60 -24.05 15.67 1.06
CA ILE A 60 -25.29 15.99 1.77
C ILE A 60 -25.88 17.31 1.28
N LEU A 61 -25.06 18.37 1.19
CA LEU A 61 -25.52 19.74 1.00
C LEU A 61 -25.79 20.13 -0.45
N TYR A 62 -25.05 19.59 -1.43
CA TYR A 62 -25.27 19.93 -2.83
C TYR A 62 -26.59 19.37 -3.33
N GLN A 63 -27.40 20.20 -3.99
CA GLN A 63 -28.66 19.75 -4.58
C GLN A 63 -28.43 19.05 -5.92
N GLU A 64 -27.50 19.57 -6.72
CA GLU A 64 -27.26 19.13 -8.09
C GLU A 64 -26.11 18.13 -8.19
N ARG A 65 -26.39 16.96 -8.79
CA ARG A 65 -25.38 15.93 -9.06
C ARG A 65 -24.24 16.44 -9.95
N ARG A 66 -24.58 17.25 -10.95
CA ARG A 66 -23.61 17.79 -11.92
C ARG A 66 -22.56 18.66 -11.26
N LEU A 67 -22.97 19.47 -10.28
CA LEU A 67 -22.07 20.35 -9.55
C LEU A 67 -21.09 19.54 -8.69
N PHE A 68 -21.58 18.52 -7.97
CA PHE A 68 -20.71 17.61 -7.20
C PHE A 68 -19.66 16.92 -8.08
N VAL A 69 -20.10 16.26 -9.16
CA VAL A 69 -19.21 15.51 -10.05
C VAL A 69 -18.24 16.45 -10.77
N GLY A 70 -18.69 17.65 -11.15
CA GLY A 70 -17.83 18.67 -11.76
C GLY A 70 -16.70 19.13 -10.83
N VAL A 71 -17.00 19.39 -9.55
CA VAL A 71 -15.99 19.74 -8.55
C VAL A 71 -15.01 18.58 -8.33
N VAL A 72 -15.50 17.33 -8.25
CA VAL A 72 -14.62 16.15 -8.17
C VAL A 72 -13.71 16.06 -9.40
N ALA A 73 -14.23 16.27 -10.62
CA ALA A 73 -13.46 16.23 -11.86
C ALA A 73 -12.35 17.28 -11.90
N ILE A 74 -12.66 18.52 -11.52
CA ILE A 74 -11.65 19.59 -11.42
C ILE A 74 -10.63 19.27 -10.31
N GLY A 75 -11.06 18.64 -9.21
CA GLY A 75 -10.18 18.17 -8.14
C GLY A 75 -9.15 17.13 -8.57
N PHE A 76 -9.34 16.44 -9.70
CA PHE A 76 -8.35 15.53 -10.29
C PHE A 76 -7.33 16.24 -11.20
N VAL A 77 -7.45 17.54 -11.47
CA VAL A 77 -6.41 18.27 -12.25
C VAL A 77 -5.05 18.25 -11.54
N PRO A 78 -4.94 18.56 -10.21
CA PRO A 78 -3.69 18.44 -9.47
C PRO A 78 -3.05 17.04 -9.46
N PHE A 79 -3.87 15.99 -9.59
CA PHE A 79 -3.39 14.61 -9.69
C PHE A 79 -2.50 14.42 -10.92
N PHE A 80 -2.93 14.90 -12.09
CA PHE A 80 -2.13 14.83 -13.33
C PHE A 80 -0.92 15.78 -13.34
N LEU A 81 -0.93 16.82 -12.52
CA LEU A 81 0.22 17.71 -12.35
C LEU A 81 1.28 17.12 -11.41
N SER A 82 0.85 16.32 -10.42
CA SER A 82 1.73 15.79 -9.37
C SER A 82 2.27 14.40 -9.69
N ILE A 83 1.57 13.62 -10.52
CA ILE A 83 1.92 12.25 -10.89
C ILE A 83 2.16 12.20 -12.41
N PRO A 84 3.25 11.57 -12.89
CA PRO A 84 3.55 11.49 -14.32
C PRO A 84 2.37 10.95 -15.14
N PHE A 85 1.98 11.64 -16.20
CA PHE A 85 0.80 11.30 -16.98
C PHE A 85 0.89 9.89 -17.61
N ARG A 86 -0.19 9.11 -17.47
CA ARG A 86 -0.39 7.80 -18.10
C ARG A 86 -1.86 7.61 -18.48
N LEU A 87 -2.13 6.89 -19.57
CA LEU A 87 -3.50 6.71 -20.08
C LEU A 87 -4.38 5.90 -19.12
N GLU A 88 -3.80 4.95 -18.40
CA GLU A 88 -4.47 4.12 -17.40
C GLU A 88 -5.05 4.97 -16.27
N TYR A 89 -4.40 6.09 -15.94
CA TYR A 89 -4.90 7.02 -14.95
C TYR A 89 -6.16 7.76 -15.41
N VAL A 90 -6.31 8.02 -16.71
CA VAL A 90 -7.54 8.63 -17.26
C VAL A 90 -8.72 7.70 -17.04
N LEU A 91 -8.55 6.39 -17.29
CA LEU A 91 -9.59 5.38 -17.03
C LEU A 91 -9.96 5.32 -15.54
N LEU A 92 -8.98 5.39 -14.65
CA LEU A 92 -9.22 5.40 -13.21
C LEU A 92 -9.93 6.67 -12.73
N VAL A 93 -9.60 7.83 -13.29
CA VAL A 93 -10.32 9.08 -13.00
C VAL A 93 -11.76 8.99 -13.50
N LEU A 94 -12.01 8.47 -14.71
CA LEU A 94 -13.38 8.23 -15.21
C LEU A 94 -14.16 7.31 -14.27
N LEU A 95 -13.54 6.23 -13.79
CA LEU A 95 -14.15 5.33 -12.80
C LEU A 95 -14.47 6.07 -11.48
N ALA A 96 -13.60 6.97 -11.03
CA ALA A 96 -13.84 7.81 -9.86
C ALA A 96 -15.01 8.78 -10.05
N LEU A 97 -15.19 9.34 -11.24
CA LEU A 97 -16.33 10.20 -11.54
C LEU A 97 -17.65 9.42 -11.55
N LEU A 98 -17.65 8.20 -12.09
CA LEU A 98 -18.80 7.30 -12.04
C LEU A 98 -19.13 6.91 -10.59
N ALA A 99 -18.11 6.58 -9.79
CA ALA A 99 -18.26 6.29 -8.37
C ALA A 99 -18.77 7.49 -7.56
N ALA A 100 -18.30 8.71 -7.88
CA ALA A 100 -18.79 9.94 -7.28
C ALA A 100 -20.27 10.20 -7.62
N SER A 101 -20.65 10.01 -8.88
CA SER A 101 -22.04 10.09 -9.33
C SER A 101 -22.93 9.07 -8.61
N ARG A 102 -22.48 7.81 -8.52
CA ARG A 102 -23.21 6.72 -7.83
C ARG A 102 -23.32 6.98 -6.34
N SER A 103 -22.25 7.46 -5.69
CA SER A 103 -22.23 7.85 -4.29
C SER A 103 -23.23 8.97 -4.02
N PHE A 104 -23.25 10.01 -4.86
CA PHE A 104 -24.22 11.10 -4.75
C PHE A 104 -25.65 10.60 -4.80
N SER A 105 -26.00 9.79 -5.81
CA SER A 105 -27.34 9.19 -5.90
C SER A 105 -27.67 8.36 -4.66
N SER A 106 -26.76 7.49 -4.22
CA SER A 106 -26.97 6.68 -3.00
C SER A 106 -27.23 7.52 -1.74
N VAL A 107 -26.51 8.63 -1.56
CA VAL A 107 -26.70 9.54 -0.42
C VAL A 107 -28.05 10.24 -0.53
N LYS A 108 -28.44 10.71 -1.72
CA LYS A 108 -29.71 11.41 -1.95
C LYS A 108 -30.92 10.50 -1.79
N ASP A 109 -30.83 9.26 -2.28
CA ASP A 109 -31.88 8.25 -2.10
C ASP A 109 -32.09 7.96 -0.61
N GLU A 110 -31.00 7.80 0.15
CA GLU A 110 -31.08 7.57 1.61
C GLU A 110 -31.67 8.78 2.35
N LEU A 111 -31.24 10.00 2.00
CA LEU A 111 -31.79 11.23 2.57
C LEU A 111 -33.28 11.40 2.25
N HIS A 112 -33.74 10.92 1.10
CA HIS A 112 -35.14 11.00 0.70
C HIS A 112 -36.03 10.01 1.46
N ASN A 113 -35.50 8.83 1.82
CA ASN A 113 -36.24 7.75 2.45
C ASN A 113 -36.34 7.87 3.98
N HIS A 114 -35.54 8.73 4.61
CA HIS A 114 -35.53 8.89 6.06
C HIS A 114 -36.40 10.06 6.52
N LEU A 115 -37.30 9.78 7.48
CA LEU A 115 -38.18 10.78 8.11
C LEU A 115 -37.42 11.83 8.96
N ALA A 116 -36.28 11.44 9.53
CA ALA A 116 -35.49 12.31 10.40
C ALA A 116 -34.09 12.53 9.81
N PHE A 117 -33.65 13.78 9.80
CA PHE A 117 -32.31 14.13 9.33
C PHE A 117 -31.24 13.51 10.25
N ARG A 118 -30.46 12.58 9.71
CA ARG A 118 -29.29 11.99 10.36
C ARG A 118 -28.15 11.92 9.36
N VAL A 119 -26.97 12.42 9.75
CA VAL A 119 -25.79 12.51 8.87
C VAL A 119 -25.15 11.14 8.60
N SER A 120 -25.14 10.26 9.60
CA SER A 120 -24.39 8.99 9.53
C SER A 120 -24.98 7.98 8.52
N PRO A 121 -26.29 7.67 8.52
CA PRO A 121 -26.86 6.69 7.58
C PRO A 121 -26.60 6.97 6.09
N PRO A 122 -26.85 8.19 5.56
CA PRO A 122 -26.61 8.46 4.14
C PRO A 122 -25.13 8.39 3.78
N LEU A 123 -24.23 8.86 4.64
CA LEU A 123 -22.80 8.75 4.39
C LEU A 123 -22.29 7.31 4.42
N ARG A 124 -22.84 6.43 5.28
CA ARG A 124 -22.48 4.99 5.29
C ARG A 124 -22.83 4.29 3.97
N ARG A 125 -23.78 4.82 3.20
CA ARG A 125 -24.17 4.26 1.90
C ARG A 125 -23.30 4.77 0.74
N GLY A 126 -22.90 6.05 0.77
CA GLY A 126 -22.11 6.67 -0.30
C GLY A 126 -20.60 6.54 -0.14
N LEU A 127 -20.08 6.84 1.07
CA LEU A 127 -18.65 6.99 1.33
C LEU A 127 -17.81 5.72 1.03
N PRO A 128 -18.28 4.49 1.33
CA PRO A 128 -17.51 3.28 1.00
C PRO A 128 -17.22 3.13 -0.50
N ILE A 129 -18.10 3.62 -1.38
CA ILE A 129 -17.92 3.58 -2.84
C ILE A 129 -16.72 4.47 -3.23
N LEU A 130 -16.68 5.70 -2.71
CA LEU A 130 -15.57 6.63 -2.93
C LEU A 130 -14.26 6.06 -2.41
N LEU A 131 -14.24 5.59 -1.16
CA LEU A 131 -13.04 5.03 -0.54
C LEU A 131 -12.48 3.81 -1.29
N THR A 132 -13.35 2.98 -1.85
CA THR A 132 -12.94 1.83 -2.67
C THR A 132 -12.19 2.30 -3.93
N VAL A 133 -12.72 3.30 -4.63
CA VAL A 133 -12.05 3.82 -5.84
C VAL A 133 -10.78 4.58 -5.50
N PHE A 134 -10.74 5.35 -4.40
CA PHE A 134 -9.51 5.96 -3.92
C PHE A 134 -8.43 4.92 -3.60
N SER A 135 -8.80 3.82 -2.93
CA SER A 135 -7.88 2.71 -2.65
C SER A 135 -7.33 2.09 -3.93
N LEU A 136 -8.18 1.94 -4.95
CA LEU A 136 -7.78 1.43 -6.27
C LEU A 136 -6.82 2.38 -6.99
N ILE A 137 -7.11 3.69 -6.97
CA ILE A 137 -6.24 4.70 -7.56
C ILE A 137 -4.88 4.70 -6.88
N LEU A 138 -4.83 4.74 -5.55
CA LEU A 138 -3.56 4.74 -4.80
C LEU A 138 -2.75 3.47 -5.06
N ALA A 139 -3.38 2.30 -5.09
CA ALA A 139 -2.71 1.05 -5.43
C ALA A 139 -2.18 1.06 -6.87
N SER A 140 -2.92 1.64 -7.81
CA SER A 140 -2.50 1.77 -9.21
C SER A 140 -1.36 2.76 -9.37
N VAL A 141 -1.41 3.91 -8.69
CA VAL A 141 -0.30 4.87 -8.64
C VAL A 141 0.96 4.17 -8.14
N TYR A 142 0.87 3.47 -7.00
CA TYR A 142 1.98 2.69 -6.48
C TYR A 142 2.54 1.68 -7.51
N TYR A 143 1.67 0.91 -8.17
CA TYR A 143 2.06 -0.07 -9.18
C TYR A 143 2.86 0.58 -10.33
N PHE A 144 2.34 1.69 -10.87
CA PHE A 144 2.90 2.33 -12.05
C PHE A 144 4.10 3.24 -11.75
N THR A 145 4.20 3.83 -10.56
CA THR A 145 5.33 4.70 -10.17
C THR A 145 6.49 3.92 -9.56
N THR A 146 6.18 2.97 -8.68
CA THR A 146 7.18 2.31 -7.84
C THR A 146 7.31 0.85 -8.23
N GLY A 147 6.19 0.15 -8.40
CA GLY A 147 6.16 -1.28 -8.70
C GLY A 147 6.89 -1.66 -9.99
N ALA A 148 6.76 -0.86 -11.06
CA ALA A 148 7.43 -1.13 -12.33
C ALA A 148 8.97 -1.06 -12.27
N SER A 149 9.53 -0.34 -11.29
CA SER A 149 10.98 -0.13 -11.13
C SER A 149 11.57 -0.90 -9.95
N MET A 150 10.74 -1.54 -9.12
CA MET A 150 11.20 -2.28 -7.95
C MET A 150 11.75 -3.64 -8.40
N SER A 151 13.04 -3.67 -8.75
CA SER A 151 13.79 -4.92 -8.80
C SER A 151 13.94 -5.41 -7.37
N VAL A 152 12.96 -6.16 -6.85
CA VAL A 152 13.08 -6.84 -5.57
C VAL A 152 14.28 -7.78 -5.68
N SER A 153 15.42 -7.37 -5.09
CA SER A 153 16.59 -8.23 -5.01
C SER A 153 16.33 -9.25 -3.92
N GLY A 154 16.98 -10.42 -4.01
CA GLY A 154 16.94 -11.39 -2.91
C GLY A 154 17.36 -10.75 -1.57
N LYS A 155 18.20 -9.70 -1.63
CA LYS A 155 18.70 -8.97 -0.46
C LYS A 155 17.62 -8.19 0.29
N ASP A 156 16.58 -7.74 -0.42
CA ASP A 156 15.46 -7.03 0.20
C ASP A 156 14.53 -7.99 0.95
N LEU A 157 14.41 -9.22 0.43
CA LEU A 157 13.58 -10.27 1.03
C LEU A 157 14.25 -10.93 2.24
N LEU A 158 15.57 -11.12 2.17
CA LEU A 158 16.36 -11.73 3.22
C LEU A 158 17.52 -10.81 3.61
N PRO A 159 17.29 -9.79 4.46
CA PRO A 159 18.37 -8.93 4.95
C PRO A 159 19.44 -9.74 5.69
N LYS A 160 20.72 -9.37 5.53
CA LYS A 160 21.86 -10.04 6.18
C LYS A 160 21.70 -10.18 7.70
N SER A 161 21.10 -9.19 8.36
CA SER A 161 20.80 -9.24 9.79
C SER A 161 19.83 -10.38 10.15
N LEU A 162 18.80 -10.59 9.34
CA LEU A 162 17.82 -11.65 9.53
C LEU A 162 18.43 -13.02 9.19
N PHE A 163 19.24 -13.10 8.13
CA PHE A 163 20.00 -14.32 7.81
C PHE A 163 20.92 -14.72 8.97
N ASN A 164 21.73 -13.80 9.49
CA ASN A 164 22.63 -14.06 10.61
C ASN A 164 21.87 -14.53 11.86
N LEU A 165 20.68 -13.97 12.11
CA LEU A 165 19.82 -14.42 13.20
C LEU A 165 19.33 -15.86 12.97
N ILE A 166 18.85 -16.18 11.77
CA ILE A 166 18.42 -17.53 11.42
C ILE A 166 19.57 -18.52 11.56
N VAL A 167 20.73 -18.22 10.97
CA VAL A 167 21.91 -19.10 11.02
C VAL A 167 22.32 -19.34 12.46
N LYS A 168 22.49 -18.29 13.27
CA LYS A 168 22.86 -18.42 14.68
C LYS A 168 21.88 -19.26 15.50
N THR A 169 20.59 -19.19 15.18
CA THR A 169 19.55 -19.98 15.87
C THR A 169 19.46 -21.43 15.37
N THR A 170 19.74 -21.68 14.08
CA THR A 170 19.57 -22.99 13.44
C THR A 170 20.84 -23.82 13.34
N GLU A 171 22.00 -23.18 13.50
CA GLU A 171 23.33 -23.79 13.49
C GLU A 171 23.45 -25.07 14.32
N PRO A 172 23.10 -25.09 15.63
CA PRO A 172 23.35 -26.27 16.47
C PRO A 172 22.47 -27.48 16.14
N ASN A 173 21.37 -27.31 15.41
CA ASN A 173 20.34 -28.36 15.27
C ASN A 173 20.08 -28.78 13.82
N ILE A 174 20.13 -27.85 12.86
CA ILE A 174 19.67 -28.09 11.50
C ILE A 174 20.84 -27.99 10.52
N LEU A 175 21.67 -26.95 10.66
CA LEU A 175 22.77 -26.74 9.70
C LEU A 175 23.86 -27.81 9.86
N GLN A 176 24.12 -28.31 11.06
CA GLN A 176 25.05 -29.43 11.27
C GLN A 176 24.59 -30.75 10.64
N LEU A 177 23.28 -30.93 10.44
CA LEU A 177 22.72 -32.13 9.80
C LEU A 177 22.91 -32.11 8.28
N VAL A 178 22.84 -30.92 7.68
CA VAL A 178 22.99 -30.72 6.23
C VAL A 178 24.46 -30.50 5.85
N LEU A 179 25.22 -29.79 6.69
CA LEU A 179 26.63 -29.45 6.52
C LEU A 179 27.39 -29.80 7.82
N PRO A 180 27.94 -31.02 7.95
CA PRO A 180 28.62 -31.47 9.16
C PRO A 180 29.79 -30.56 9.53
N GLY A 181 29.78 -30.02 10.76
CA GLY A 181 30.82 -29.10 11.24
C GLY A 181 30.74 -27.69 10.65
N PHE A 182 29.59 -27.29 10.11
CA PHE A 182 29.32 -25.89 9.80
C PHE A 182 29.45 -25.04 11.07
N ASN A 183 30.23 -23.97 10.98
CA ASN A 183 30.31 -22.91 11.98
C ASN A 183 30.20 -21.56 11.27
N HIS A 184 29.35 -20.65 11.76
CA HIS A 184 29.14 -19.36 11.09
C HIS A 184 30.35 -18.41 11.17
N LEU A 185 31.31 -18.69 12.07
CA LEU A 185 32.50 -17.88 12.34
C LEU A 185 33.76 -18.36 11.62
N ILE A 186 33.75 -19.56 11.02
CA ILE A 186 34.92 -20.08 10.30
C ILE A 186 34.94 -19.58 8.86
N THR A 187 36.14 -19.56 8.29
CA THR A 187 36.35 -19.21 6.88
C THR A 187 36.03 -20.41 5.98
N VAL A 188 35.78 -20.14 4.70
CA VAL A 188 35.51 -21.18 3.70
C VAL A 188 36.67 -22.18 3.60
N ASP A 189 37.91 -21.71 3.57
CA ASP A 189 39.08 -22.59 3.48
C ASP A 189 39.30 -23.42 4.74
N GLU A 190 38.99 -22.86 5.92
CA GLU A 190 39.06 -23.60 7.18
C GLU A 190 38.04 -24.73 7.22
N TYR A 191 36.80 -24.46 6.82
CA TYR A 191 35.75 -25.47 6.71
C TYR A 191 36.11 -26.59 5.72
N ILE A 192 36.60 -26.25 4.53
CA ILE A 192 37.02 -27.23 3.53
C ILE A 192 38.18 -28.07 4.07
N ARG A 193 39.18 -27.44 4.71
CA ARG A 193 40.32 -28.15 5.30
C ARG A 193 39.89 -29.14 6.38
N GLU A 194 38.99 -28.75 7.26
CA GLU A 194 38.44 -29.65 8.28
C GLU A 194 37.65 -30.81 7.68
N THR A 195 36.86 -30.55 6.64
CA THR A 195 36.08 -31.57 5.94
C THR A 195 36.99 -32.57 5.23
N LEU A 196 37.99 -32.09 4.49
CA LEU A 196 39.00 -32.93 3.85
C LEU A 196 39.83 -33.73 4.86
N ARG A 197 40.14 -33.18 6.04
CA ARG A 197 40.81 -33.94 7.11
C ARG A 197 39.95 -35.05 7.68
N ARG A 198 38.64 -34.81 7.83
CA ARG A 198 37.67 -35.81 8.30
C ARG A 198 37.50 -36.93 7.28
N ASP A 199 37.37 -36.61 6.00
CA ASP A 199 37.06 -37.58 4.95
C ASP A 199 38.30 -38.32 4.43
N ALA A 200 39.45 -37.64 4.31
CA ALA A 200 40.66 -38.18 3.68
C ALA A 200 41.64 -38.85 4.67
N SER A 201 41.19 -39.19 5.88
CA SER A 201 41.95 -39.95 6.88
C SER A 201 43.39 -39.44 7.12
N GLY A 202 43.60 -38.11 7.13
CA GLY A 202 44.90 -37.47 7.42
C GLY A 202 45.86 -37.30 6.22
N SER A 203 45.47 -37.70 5.00
CA SER A 203 46.33 -37.53 3.81
C SER A 203 46.51 -36.07 3.36
N PHE A 204 45.64 -35.15 3.76
CA PHE A 204 45.73 -33.73 3.42
C PHE A 204 47.00 -33.05 3.97
N ASP A 205 47.39 -33.38 5.20
CA ASP A 205 48.53 -32.75 5.89
C ASP A 205 49.90 -33.27 5.36
N VAL A 206 49.90 -34.32 4.54
CA VAL A 206 51.09 -34.90 3.90
C VAL A 206 51.42 -34.23 2.55
N LEU A 207 50.45 -33.52 1.96
CA LEU A 207 50.60 -32.86 0.66
C LEU A 207 51.53 -31.65 0.76
N SER A 208 52.21 -31.34 -0.35
CA SER A 208 53.00 -30.10 -0.45
C SER A 208 52.09 -28.86 -0.38
N PRO A 209 52.58 -27.70 0.09
CA PRO A 209 51.78 -26.48 0.19
C PRO A 209 51.14 -26.05 -1.14
N ALA A 210 51.80 -26.31 -2.27
CA ALA A 210 51.27 -26.03 -3.60
C ALA A 210 50.08 -26.94 -3.96
N GLN A 211 50.19 -28.24 -3.66
CA GLN A 211 49.11 -29.21 -3.88
C GLN A 211 47.91 -28.96 -2.97
N GLN A 212 48.15 -28.52 -1.73
CA GLN A 212 47.07 -28.13 -0.82
C GLN A 212 46.30 -26.92 -1.35
N ALA A 213 47.00 -25.89 -1.86
CA ALA A 213 46.37 -24.71 -2.43
C ALA A 213 45.52 -25.04 -3.67
N GLU A 214 46.03 -25.89 -4.56
CA GLU A 214 45.30 -26.35 -5.75
C GLU A 214 44.04 -27.15 -5.36
N LEU A 215 44.17 -28.07 -4.40
CA LEU A 215 43.03 -28.88 -3.93
C LEU A 215 41.96 -28.02 -3.24
N LEU A 216 42.36 -27.04 -2.43
CA LEU A 216 41.43 -26.09 -1.80
C LEU A 216 40.70 -25.24 -2.84
N GLN A 217 41.40 -24.76 -3.88
CA GLN A 217 40.78 -24.01 -4.96
C GLN A 217 39.76 -24.86 -5.74
N HIS A 218 40.10 -26.12 -6.05
CA HIS A 218 39.18 -27.05 -6.70
C HIS A 218 37.95 -27.34 -5.82
N ALA A 219 38.15 -27.66 -4.55
CA ALA A 219 37.07 -27.92 -3.61
C ALA A 219 36.15 -26.70 -3.43
N ARG A 220 36.71 -25.49 -3.39
CA ARG A 220 35.93 -24.26 -3.32
C ARG A 220 35.09 -24.05 -4.57
N THR A 221 35.69 -24.26 -5.74
CA THR A 221 34.99 -24.14 -7.02
C THR A 221 33.83 -25.13 -7.08
N GLN A 222 34.06 -26.39 -6.69
CA GLN A 222 33.04 -27.43 -6.69
C GLN A 222 31.90 -27.13 -5.68
N LEU A 223 32.23 -26.62 -4.49
CA LEU A 223 31.23 -26.31 -3.46
C LEU A 223 30.26 -25.21 -3.90
N PHE A 224 30.71 -24.26 -4.71
CA PHE A 224 29.92 -23.12 -5.17
C PHE A 224 29.58 -23.14 -6.67
N GLU A 225 29.89 -24.23 -7.37
CA GLU A 225 29.66 -24.40 -8.80
C GLU A 225 28.18 -24.24 -9.16
N ASP A 226 27.30 -24.88 -8.38
CA ASP A 226 25.85 -24.84 -8.54
C ASP A 226 25.25 -23.42 -8.37
N PHE A 227 26.02 -22.50 -7.80
CA PHE A 227 25.62 -21.11 -7.55
C PHE A 227 26.32 -20.12 -8.48
N ASN A 228 27.27 -20.58 -9.32
CA ASN A 228 28.08 -19.75 -10.21
C ASN A 228 28.77 -18.58 -9.48
N LEU A 229 29.27 -18.84 -8.26
CA LEU A 229 29.95 -17.83 -7.43
C LEU A 229 31.44 -18.15 -7.30
N GLN A 230 32.27 -17.11 -7.45
CA GLN A 230 33.67 -17.16 -7.06
C GLN A 230 33.79 -16.57 -5.66
N VAL A 231 34.14 -17.43 -4.70
CA VAL A 231 34.22 -17.06 -3.28
C VAL A 231 35.70 -16.99 -2.85
N GLY A 232 36.06 -16.00 -2.05
CA GLY A 232 37.37 -15.95 -1.39
C GLY A 232 37.54 -17.06 -0.35
N GLY A 233 38.79 -17.45 -0.06
CA GLY A 233 39.07 -18.49 0.94
C GLY A 233 39.01 -17.98 2.37
N ASP A 234 39.32 -16.70 2.51
CA ASP A 234 39.31 -15.87 3.70
C ASP A 234 37.92 -15.32 4.04
N GLU A 235 36.94 -15.46 3.13
CA GLU A 235 35.56 -15.08 3.41
C GLU A 235 34.93 -15.99 4.48
N LEU A 236 34.09 -15.40 5.33
CA LEU A 236 33.30 -16.17 6.29
C LEU A 236 32.36 -17.11 5.55
N LEU A 237 32.29 -18.36 6.00
CA LEU A 237 31.43 -19.37 5.39
C LEU A 237 29.97 -18.92 5.36
N SER A 238 29.50 -18.28 6.43
CA SER A 238 28.15 -17.71 6.53
C SER A 238 27.88 -16.65 5.45
N ASP A 239 28.86 -15.80 5.13
CA ASP A 239 28.73 -14.77 4.11
C ASP A 239 28.72 -15.36 2.70
N ALA A 240 29.54 -16.37 2.44
CA ALA A 240 29.53 -17.11 1.18
C ALA A 240 28.18 -17.82 0.94
N PHE A 241 27.64 -18.48 1.96
CA PHE A 241 26.31 -19.09 1.89
C PHE A 241 25.20 -18.06 1.73
N TYR A 242 25.29 -16.91 2.39
CA TYR A 242 24.36 -15.81 2.18
C TYR A 242 24.35 -15.38 0.71
N GLN A 243 25.53 -15.16 0.11
CA GLN A 243 25.62 -14.81 -1.31
C GLN A 243 25.03 -15.90 -2.22
N ALA A 244 25.31 -17.17 -1.94
CA ALA A 244 24.77 -18.31 -2.68
C ALA A 244 23.23 -18.38 -2.62
N ILE A 245 22.66 -18.20 -1.42
CA ILE A 245 21.21 -18.18 -1.22
C ILE A 245 20.57 -17.01 -1.97
N ILE A 246 21.19 -15.83 -1.92
CA ILE A 246 20.69 -14.65 -2.63
C ILE A 246 20.73 -14.87 -4.16
N ALA A 247 21.84 -15.37 -4.70
CA ALA A 247 21.99 -15.67 -6.13
C ALA A 247 20.95 -16.70 -6.59
N LYS A 248 20.77 -17.79 -5.83
CA LYS A 248 19.76 -18.82 -6.14
C LYS A 248 18.35 -18.27 -6.05
N SER A 249 18.07 -17.46 -5.02
CA SER A 249 16.77 -16.81 -4.83
C SER A 249 16.46 -15.86 -5.98
N GLU A 250 17.43 -15.08 -6.46
CA GLU A 250 17.24 -14.19 -7.60
C GLU A 250 16.91 -14.93 -8.89
N HIS A 251 17.57 -16.07 -9.14
CA HIS A 251 17.25 -16.94 -10.26
C HIS A 251 15.85 -17.56 -10.13
N LEU A 252 15.46 -18.02 -8.93
CA LEU A 252 14.12 -18.57 -8.68
C LEU A 252 13.02 -17.51 -8.76
N LEU A 253 13.32 -16.26 -8.40
CA LEU A 253 12.38 -15.14 -8.44
C LEU A 253 12.31 -14.48 -9.82
N GLU A 254 13.27 -14.73 -10.71
CA GLU A 254 13.33 -14.11 -12.03
C GLU A 254 12.03 -14.24 -12.85
N PRO A 255 11.37 -15.42 -12.91
CA PRO A 255 10.07 -15.55 -13.58
C PRO A 255 8.95 -14.73 -12.91
N TYR A 256 9.08 -14.48 -11.61
CA TYR A 256 8.08 -13.78 -10.79
C TYR A 256 8.31 -12.28 -10.72
N LYS A 257 9.50 -11.75 -11.07
CA LYS A 257 9.82 -10.32 -11.02
C LYS A 257 8.77 -9.46 -11.73
N ARG A 258 8.17 -9.96 -12.82
CA ARG A 258 7.09 -9.25 -13.54
C ARG A 258 5.75 -9.23 -12.79
N SER A 259 5.46 -10.27 -12.02
CA SER A 259 4.17 -10.46 -11.34
C SER A 259 4.17 -9.93 -9.90
N ILE A 260 5.33 -9.83 -9.25
CA ILE A 260 5.46 -9.35 -7.87
C ILE A 260 4.84 -7.95 -7.69
N PRO A 261 5.15 -6.93 -8.53
CA PRO A 261 4.55 -5.61 -8.38
C PRO A 261 3.02 -5.63 -8.47
N PHE A 262 2.48 -6.47 -9.35
CA PHE A 262 1.04 -6.62 -9.53
C PHE A 262 0.39 -7.29 -8.31
N ALA A 263 0.98 -8.37 -7.80
CA ALA A 263 0.54 -9.03 -6.58
C ALA A 263 0.58 -8.06 -5.38
N PHE A 264 1.64 -7.27 -5.27
CA PHE A 264 1.76 -6.25 -4.22
C PHE A 264 0.72 -5.15 -4.38
N ALA A 265 0.42 -4.69 -5.60
CA ALA A 265 -0.63 -3.71 -5.83
C ALA A 265 -2.02 -4.24 -5.43
N ILE A 266 -2.31 -5.52 -5.72
CA ILE A 266 -3.54 -6.18 -5.24
C ILE A 266 -3.55 -6.24 -3.72
N ALA A 267 -2.45 -6.67 -3.09
CA ALA A 267 -2.35 -6.73 -1.64
C ALA A 267 -2.53 -5.35 -1.00
N LEU A 268 -1.91 -4.31 -1.58
CA LEU A 268 -2.05 -2.92 -1.15
C LEU A 268 -3.49 -2.42 -1.31
N PHE A 269 -4.16 -2.74 -2.42
CA PHE A 269 -5.57 -2.40 -2.62
C PHE A 269 -6.45 -3.06 -1.54
N LEU A 270 -6.28 -4.35 -1.29
CA LEU A 270 -7.04 -5.08 -0.27
C LEU A 270 -6.76 -4.55 1.13
N PHE A 271 -5.50 -4.23 1.43
CA PHE A 271 -5.11 -3.58 2.67
C PHE A 271 -5.79 -2.22 2.83
N LEU A 272 -5.66 -1.32 1.85
CA LEU A 272 -6.29 0.00 1.87
C LEU A 272 -7.82 -0.10 1.99
N ARG A 273 -8.45 -1.05 1.28
CA ARG A 273 -9.89 -1.31 1.39
C ARG A 273 -10.28 -1.79 2.79
N THR A 274 -9.44 -2.58 3.44
CA THR A 274 -9.69 -3.07 4.80
C THR A 274 -9.57 -1.93 5.80
N VAL A 275 -8.54 -1.10 5.68
CA VAL A 275 -8.33 0.12 6.51
C VAL A 275 -9.40 1.18 6.23
N ALA A 276 -9.93 1.24 5.00
CA ALA A 276 -11.00 2.17 4.64
C ALA A 276 -12.26 1.96 5.48
N PHE A 277 -12.51 0.76 5.99
CA PHE A 277 -13.67 0.49 6.85
C PHE A 277 -13.64 1.28 8.17
N PRO A 278 -12.66 1.09 9.09
CA PRO A 278 -12.57 1.90 10.30
C PRO A 278 -12.31 3.38 9.99
N TYR A 279 -11.57 3.68 8.92
CA TYR A 279 -11.34 5.05 8.49
C TYR A 279 -12.63 5.78 8.07
N SER A 280 -13.58 5.08 7.45
CA SER A 280 -14.88 5.65 7.12
C SER A 280 -15.64 6.14 8.35
N TRP A 281 -15.51 5.45 9.49
CA TRP A 281 -16.13 5.88 10.74
C TRP A 281 -15.52 7.18 11.24
N LEU A 282 -14.20 7.34 11.14
CA LEU A 282 -13.53 8.61 11.48
C LEU A 282 -14.09 9.75 10.63
N VAL A 283 -14.14 9.59 9.31
CA VAL A 283 -14.66 10.62 8.39
C VAL A 283 -16.13 10.95 8.70
N ILE A 284 -16.97 9.94 8.98
CA ILE A 284 -18.38 10.14 9.33
C ILE A 284 -18.52 10.88 10.67
N CYS A 285 -17.77 10.49 11.69
CA CYS A 285 -17.79 11.15 13.00
C CYS A 285 -17.37 12.62 12.89
N THR A 286 -16.29 12.92 12.16
CA THR A 286 -15.84 14.29 11.92
C THR A 286 -16.87 15.09 11.12
N SER A 287 -17.42 14.50 10.05
CA SER A 287 -18.45 15.16 9.21
C SER A 287 -19.72 15.46 10.02
N TRP A 288 -20.13 14.55 10.91
CA TRP A 288 -21.26 14.76 11.82
C TRP A 288 -20.99 15.90 12.80
N GLY A 289 -19.78 15.97 13.39
CA GLY A 289 -19.39 17.06 14.27
C GLY A 289 -19.42 18.42 13.58
N ILE A 290 -18.86 18.50 12.36
CA ILE A 290 -18.89 19.74 11.56
C ILE A 290 -20.31 20.10 11.15
N MET A 291 -21.14 19.14 10.74
CA MET A 291 -22.54 19.41 10.40
C MET A 291 -23.31 19.98 11.61
N ARG A 292 -23.10 19.43 12.81
CA ARG A 292 -23.70 19.98 14.04
C ARG A 292 -23.23 21.41 14.31
N LEU A 293 -21.95 21.69 14.11
CA LEU A 293 -21.41 23.05 14.23
C LEU A 293 -22.06 24.00 13.21
N LEU A 294 -22.20 23.58 11.94
CA LEU A 294 -22.82 24.40 10.89
C LEU A 294 -24.30 24.69 11.17
N ILE A 295 -25.03 23.73 11.75
CA ILE A 295 -26.42 23.92 12.18
C ILE A 295 -26.47 24.91 13.36
N HIS A 296 -25.58 24.74 14.35
CA HIS A 296 -25.51 25.64 15.52
C HIS A 296 -25.20 27.08 15.11
N LEU A 297 -24.31 27.27 14.14
CA LEU A 297 -23.97 28.57 13.54
C LEU A 297 -25.04 29.11 12.58
N ARG A 298 -26.18 28.40 12.40
CA ARG A 298 -27.27 28.74 11.46
C ARG A 298 -26.81 28.90 10.01
N VAL A 299 -25.71 28.25 9.63
CA VAL A 299 -25.24 28.21 8.23
C VAL A 299 -26.12 27.27 7.40
N VAL A 300 -26.58 26.19 8.04
CA VAL A 300 -27.47 25.16 7.48
C VAL A 300 -28.76 25.13 8.28
N GLU A 301 -29.89 25.11 7.59
CA GLU A 301 -31.23 25.00 8.17
C GLU A 301 -31.84 23.65 7.77
N ILE A 302 -32.41 22.94 8.74
CA ILE A 302 -33.15 21.70 8.49
C ILE A 302 -34.60 22.10 8.22
N GLN A 303 -35.06 21.91 6.99
CA GLN A 303 -36.45 22.15 6.62
C GLN A 303 -37.25 20.86 6.75
N GLU A 304 -38.33 20.91 7.52
CA GLU A 304 -39.32 19.84 7.59
C GLU A 304 -40.28 19.96 6.39
N VAL A 305 -40.29 18.94 5.54
CA VAL A 305 -41.16 18.88 4.36
C VAL A 305 -42.16 17.76 4.58
N GLN A 306 -43.45 18.08 4.66
CA GLN A 306 -44.51 17.07 4.71
C GLN A 306 -44.54 16.28 3.40
N ARG A 307 -44.48 14.96 3.47
CA ARG A 307 -44.57 14.06 2.31
C ARG A 307 -45.57 12.94 2.57
N PRO A 308 -46.41 12.58 1.59
CA PRO A 308 -47.27 11.40 1.71
C PRO A 308 -46.41 10.14 1.80
N GLN A 309 -46.69 9.28 2.78
CA GLN A 309 -46.06 7.97 2.90
C GLN A 309 -47.10 6.88 2.67
N GLU A 310 -46.77 5.91 1.80
CA GLU A 310 -47.59 4.72 1.59
C GLU A 310 -47.19 3.65 2.62
N PHE A 311 -48.19 3.14 3.35
CA PHE A 311 -48.00 2.04 4.30
C PHE A 311 -48.71 0.80 3.77
N VAL A 312 -47.98 -0.31 3.66
CA VAL A 312 -48.60 -1.61 3.38
C VAL A 312 -49.05 -2.20 4.72
N THR A 313 -50.37 -2.21 4.94
CA THR A 313 -50.98 -2.87 6.09
C THR A 313 -51.61 -4.19 5.66
N TRP A 314 -51.54 -5.20 6.54
CA TRP A 314 -52.27 -6.45 6.32
C TRP A 314 -53.77 -6.16 6.35
N ARG A 315 -54.46 -6.52 5.27
CA ARG A 315 -55.92 -6.45 5.23
C ARG A 315 -56.47 -7.61 6.05
N HIS A 316 -57.04 -7.35 7.22
CA HIS A 316 -57.82 -8.35 7.93
C HIS A 316 -59.07 -8.67 7.08
N ILE A 317 -59.14 -9.89 6.56
CA ILE A 317 -60.35 -10.43 5.93
C ILE A 317 -61.21 -10.96 7.08
N GLY A 318 -62.33 -10.28 7.33
CA GLY A 318 -63.38 -10.73 8.26
C GLY A 318 -64.29 -11.76 7.62
#